data_AF-A0A8H3LJC8-F1
#
_entry.id   AF-A0A8H3LJC8-F1
#
_cell.length_a   1.000
_cell.length_b   1.000
_cell.length_c   1.000
_cell.angle_alpha   90.00
_cell.angle_beta   90.00
_cell.angle_gamma   90.00
#
_symmetry.space_group_name_H-M   'P 1'
#
loop_
_entity.id
_entity.type
_entity.pdbx_description
1 polymer ?
#
loop_
_entity_poly.entity_id
_entity_poly.type
_entity_poly.pdbx_seq_one_letter_code
_entity_poly.pdbx_strand_id
1 'polypeptide(L)'
;MHKPCSPERPRFSEGLESSFPAVFDSHRPSGPPVLDNFINNLAKAIGFNEYVPITESLKRKIFGYGDSAEQPIFFRILNALERGARKYKAKNDTPPVLILDHISKLSKENVKLLTDLQDIAKDFADQSSCIIVFVSSEGAVPRMMMQAFTYLNSKLGIEEKVANQLIQLLGGRIHDLKTYCDMINVGETFEEVRKIVLSTVNQNFHQAQMMEGEDNHVIGKVIIQELVKNNKIHFDAFIKLINNKRIADELLQANVFSYNPECRIITFQSRATEVFVRESPEFSLK
;
A
#
# COMPACT_ATOMS: atom_id res chain seq x y z
N MET A 1 37.93 -25.83 -28.09
CA MET A 1 37.46 -24.62 -28.78
C MET A 1 36.14 -24.19 -28.16
N HIS A 2 36.14 -23.20 -27.27
CA HIS A 2 34.93 -22.56 -26.77
C HIS A 2 35.25 -21.09 -26.49
N LYS A 3 34.47 -20.19 -27.09
CA LYS A 3 34.40 -18.77 -26.69
C LYS A 3 32.93 -18.46 -26.36
N PRO A 4 32.64 -17.88 -25.17
CA PRO A 4 31.33 -17.36 -24.85
C PRO A 4 31.13 -15.96 -25.45
N CYS A 5 29.88 -15.64 -25.76
CA CYS A 5 29.41 -14.36 -26.29
C CYS A 5 28.91 -13.49 -25.12
N SER A 6 29.44 -12.27 -24.98
CA SER A 6 29.01 -11.25 -24.02
C SER A 6 28.35 -10.09 -24.76
N PRO A 7 27.24 -9.50 -24.28
CA PRO A 7 26.77 -8.21 -24.80
C PRO A 7 27.43 -7.04 -24.04
N GLU A 8 28.06 -6.15 -24.80
CA GLU A 8 28.69 -4.91 -24.36
C GLU A 8 27.65 -3.89 -23.83
N ARG A 9 27.99 -3.20 -22.73
CA ARG A 9 27.34 -1.95 -22.30
C ARG A 9 28.17 -0.76 -22.78
N PRO A 10 27.58 0.30 -23.35
CA PRO A 10 28.33 1.52 -23.65
C PRO A 10 28.73 2.24 -22.34
N ARG A 11 30.03 2.57 -22.24
CA ARG A 11 30.59 3.49 -21.24
C ARG A 11 30.30 4.94 -21.64
N PHE A 12 30.07 5.79 -20.65
CA PHE A 12 30.48 7.19 -20.71
C PHE A 12 31.60 7.41 -19.67
N SER A 13 32.74 7.87 -20.20
CA SER A 13 34.02 8.37 -19.65
C SER A 13 34.04 8.78 -18.15
N GLU A 14 34.92 8.22 -17.31
CA GLU A 14 36.38 8.46 -17.12
C GLU A 14 36.75 9.75 -16.34
N GLY A 15 37.42 9.54 -15.20
CA GLY A 15 38.54 10.38 -14.75
C GLY A 15 38.30 11.35 -13.60
N LEU A 16 38.45 10.89 -12.35
CA LEU A 16 39.40 11.48 -11.38
C LEU A 16 39.56 10.56 -10.16
N GLU A 17 40.70 9.86 -10.10
CA GLU A 17 41.25 9.29 -8.86
C GLU A 17 42.23 10.29 -8.23
N SER A 18 42.52 10.04 -6.94
CA SER A 18 43.50 10.69 -6.04
C SER A 18 42.97 11.97 -5.37
N SER A 19 43.01 12.16 -4.04
CA SER A 19 43.92 11.63 -3.02
C SER A 19 43.25 11.76 -1.63
N PHE A 20 43.31 10.73 -0.78
CA PHE A 20 43.14 10.90 0.66
C PHE A 20 44.50 11.27 1.28
N PRO A 21 44.55 12.30 2.13
CA PRO A 21 45.19 12.12 3.43
C PRO A 21 44.29 12.57 4.59
N ALA A 22 44.66 12.07 5.76
CA ALA A 22 43.84 11.92 6.94
C ALA A 22 43.78 13.16 7.87
N VAL A 23 42.78 13.10 8.76
CA VAL A 23 42.61 13.79 10.05
C VAL A 23 42.35 15.30 10.00
N PHE A 24 41.12 15.71 10.30
CA PHE A 24 40.85 16.76 11.30
C PHE A 24 39.44 16.62 11.89
N ASP A 25 39.47 16.39 13.20
CA ASP A 25 38.59 16.69 14.31
C ASP A 25 37.07 16.93 14.16
N SER A 26 36.41 16.39 15.19
CA SER A 26 35.04 16.56 15.66
C SER A 26 34.33 17.83 15.20
N HIS A 27 33.25 17.65 14.42
CA HIS A 27 31.95 18.33 14.51
C HIS A 27 31.08 17.60 13.47
N ARG A 28 30.23 16.66 13.93
CA ARG A 28 29.23 16.02 13.05
C ARG A 28 28.35 17.14 12.46
N PRO A 29 28.33 17.36 11.13
CA PRO A 29 27.28 18.18 10.56
C PRO A 29 25.99 17.40 10.72
N SER A 30 24.97 18.02 11.32
CA SER A 30 23.60 17.52 11.27
C SER A 30 23.24 17.35 9.79
N GLY A 31 23.11 16.10 9.33
CA GLY A 31 22.64 15.80 7.98
C GLY A 31 21.29 16.48 7.71
N PRO A 32 20.89 16.64 6.44
CA PRO A 32 19.62 17.26 6.10
C PRO A 32 18.46 16.52 6.79
N PRO A 33 17.41 17.21 7.28
CA PRO A 33 16.21 16.61 7.83
C PRO A 33 15.70 15.47 6.94
N VAL A 34 15.09 14.41 7.51
CA VAL A 34 14.65 13.25 6.71
C VAL A 34 13.69 13.64 5.59
N LEU A 35 12.88 14.67 5.82
CA LEU A 35 12.02 15.29 4.82
C LEU A 35 12.81 15.82 3.62
N ASP A 36 13.83 16.63 3.86
CA ASP A 36 14.66 17.23 2.82
C ASP A 36 15.41 16.14 2.05
N ASN A 37 15.94 15.15 2.76
CA ASN A 37 16.61 14.01 2.13
C ASN A 37 15.65 13.19 1.25
N PHE A 38 14.42 12.95 1.72
CA PHE A 38 13.40 12.25 0.94
C PHE A 38 13.04 13.02 -0.34
N ILE A 39 12.73 14.32 -0.22
CA ILE A 39 12.35 15.17 -1.36
C ILE A 39 13.50 15.27 -2.37
N ASN A 40 14.74 15.44 -1.89
CA ASN A 40 15.94 15.49 -2.73
C ASN A 40 16.15 14.17 -3.49
N ASN A 41 16.03 13.03 -2.80
CA ASN A 41 16.20 11.72 -3.42
C ASN A 41 15.11 11.43 -4.45
N LEU A 42 13.86 11.82 -4.16
CA LEU A 42 12.76 11.70 -5.11
C LEU A 42 12.99 12.58 -6.34
N ALA A 43 13.33 13.85 -6.16
CA ALA A 43 13.63 14.77 -7.26
C ALA A 43 14.75 14.23 -8.15
N LYS A 44 15.85 13.77 -7.54
CA LYS A 44 16.98 13.17 -8.25
C LYS A 44 16.59 11.91 -9.00
N ALA A 45 15.79 11.03 -8.40
CA ALA A 45 15.35 9.78 -9.02
C ALA A 45 14.48 10.03 -10.27
N ILE A 46 13.67 11.08 -10.26
CA ILE A 46 12.82 11.44 -11.41
C ILE A 46 13.50 12.40 -12.40
N GLY A 47 14.77 12.75 -12.16
CA GLY A 47 15.53 13.69 -12.99
C GLY A 47 14.99 15.13 -12.94
N PHE A 48 14.31 15.52 -11.86
CA PHE A 48 13.82 16.87 -11.66
C PHE A 48 14.96 17.79 -11.21
N ASN A 49 15.19 18.86 -11.99
CA ASN A 49 16.24 19.83 -11.70
C ASN A 49 15.59 21.20 -11.48
N GLU A 50 15.79 21.79 -10.30
CA GLU A 50 15.19 23.07 -9.94
C GLU A 50 16.25 24.18 -9.89
N TYR A 51 15.87 25.38 -10.32
CA TYR A 51 16.73 26.56 -10.32
C TYR A 51 16.96 27.15 -8.91
N VAL A 52 16.16 26.75 -7.92
CA VAL A 52 16.24 27.17 -6.52
C VAL A 52 16.67 25.98 -5.65
N PRO A 53 17.70 26.11 -4.79
CA PRO A 53 18.12 25.04 -3.89
C PRO A 53 16.95 24.54 -3.02
N ILE A 54 16.72 23.22 -3.03
CA ILE A 54 15.57 22.54 -2.38
C ILE A 54 15.47 22.91 -0.89
N THR A 55 16.61 23.02 -0.22
CA THR A 55 16.74 23.41 1.20
C THR A 55 16.23 24.83 1.48
N GLU A 56 16.41 25.77 0.56
CA GLU A 56 15.99 27.18 0.74
C GLU A 56 14.49 27.40 0.47
N SER A 57 13.87 26.54 -0.34
CA SER A 57 12.42 26.53 -0.53
C SER A 57 11.68 25.93 0.68
N LEU A 58 12.21 24.84 1.25
CA LEU A 58 11.64 24.18 2.43
C LEU A 58 11.77 25.01 3.72
N LYS A 59 12.93 25.64 3.96
CA LYS A 59 13.14 26.53 5.12
C LYS A 59 12.13 27.69 5.17
N ARG A 60 11.90 28.37 4.04
CA ARG A 60 10.93 29.49 3.95
C ARG A 60 9.53 29.07 4.41
N LYS A 61 9.18 27.80 4.18
CA LYS A 61 7.85 27.25 4.48
C LYS A 61 7.68 26.73 5.90
N ILE A 62 8.70 26.09 6.48
CA ILE A 62 8.65 25.58 7.86
C ILE A 62 8.71 26.74 8.87
N PHE A 63 9.41 27.83 8.55
CA PHE A 63 9.59 28.98 9.43
C PHE A 63 8.67 30.17 9.14
N GLY A 64 7.64 29.99 8.30
CA GLY A 64 6.53 30.94 8.19
C GLY A 64 6.83 32.31 7.59
N TYR A 65 7.83 32.44 6.70
CA TYR A 65 8.01 33.66 5.92
C TYR A 65 7.13 33.59 4.66
N GLY A 66 5.99 34.29 4.70
CA GLY A 66 5.08 34.40 3.56
C GLY A 66 5.64 35.26 2.44
N ASP A 67 5.51 34.82 1.19
CA ASP A 67 4.76 35.54 0.15
C ASP A 67 4.51 34.68 -1.11
N SER A 68 3.37 34.94 -1.77
CA SER A 68 2.92 34.48 -3.10
C SER A 68 2.47 33.02 -3.35
N ALA A 69 1.55 32.89 -4.32
CA ALA A 69 0.81 31.70 -4.76
C ALA A 69 1.65 30.65 -5.51
N GLU A 70 2.80 30.26 -4.97
CA GLU A 70 3.62 29.21 -5.56
C GLU A 70 3.20 27.81 -5.05
N GLN A 71 2.95 26.87 -5.97
CA GLN A 71 2.73 25.48 -5.59
C GLN A 71 3.97 24.94 -4.88
N PRO A 72 3.83 24.28 -3.71
CA PRO A 72 4.98 23.79 -2.97
C PRO A 72 5.84 22.85 -3.81
N ILE A 73 7.16 22.94 -3.64
CA ILE A 73 8.18 22.15 -4.37
C ILE A 73 7.84 20.66 -4.48
N PHE A 74 7.33 20.08 -3.40
CA PHE A 74 6.87 18.70 -3.34
C PHE A 74 5.75 18.40 -4.36
N PHE A 75 4.73 19.25 -4.44
CA PHE A 75 3.68 19.11 -5.45
C PHE A 75 4.20 19.34 -6.86
N ARG A 76 5.20 20.21 -7.05
CA ARG A 76 5.84 20.41 -8.36
C ARG A 76 6.59 19.16 -8.84
N ILE A 77 7.29 18.49 -7.93
CA ILE A 77 7.96 17.20 -8.16
C ILE A 77 6.92 16.13 -8.51
N LEU A 78 5.82 16.04 -7.77
CA LEU A 78 4.77 15.05 -8.03
C LEU A 78 4.02 15.31 -9.34
N ASN A 79 3.74 16.57 -9.68
CA ASN A 79 3.17 16.94 -10.98
C ASN A 79 4.13 16.58 -12.12
N ALA A 80 5.45 16.72 -11.91
CA ALA A 80 6.45 16.28 -12.89
C ALA A 80 6.47 14.76 -13.05
N LEU A 81 6.40 14.03 -11.94
CA LEU A 81 6.26 12.58 -11.92
C LEU A 81 4.99 12.13 -12.66
N GLU A 82 3.83 12.71 -12.37
CA GLU A 82 2.56 12.41 -13.04
C GLU A 82 2.64 12.62 -14.56
N ARG A 83 3.18 13.77 -14.99
CA ARG A 83 3.38 14.06 -16.42
C ARG A 83 4.32 13.05 -17.07
N GLY A 84 5.41 12.71 -16.40
CA GLY A 84 6.36 11.69 -16.86
C GLY A 84 5.69 10.32 -16.96
N ALA A 85 4.86 9.97 -15.97
CA ALA A 85 4.18 8.69 -15.90
C ALA A 85 3.12 8.52 -16.98
N ARG A 86 2.31 9.55 -17.24
CA ARG A 86 1.39 9.57 -18.38
C ARG A 86 2.11 9.38 -19.72
N LYS A 87 3.26 10.04 -19.93
CA LYS A 87 4.09 9.86 -21.13
C LYS A 87 4.66 8.45 -21.23
N TYR A 88 5.15 7.89 -20.13
CA TYR A 88 5.65 6.51 -20.08
C TYR A 88 4.54 5.53 -20.45
N LYS A 89 3.36 5.65 -19.84
CA LYS A 89 2.21 4.78 -20.13
C LYS A 89 1.79 4.85 -21.59
N ALA A 90 1.64 6.06 -22.14
CA ALA A 90 1.28 6.24 -23.54
C ALA A 90 2.26 5.56 -24.51
N LYS A 91 3.53 5.41 -24.11
CA LYS A 91 4.57 4.75 -24.92
C LYS A 91 4.63 3.24 -24.71
N ASN A 92 4.36 2.74 -23.50
CA ASN A 92 4.65 1.35 -23.11
C ASN A 92 3.38 0.53 -22.77
N ASP A 93 2.19 1.11 -22.94
CA ASP A 93 0.86 0.55 -22.61
C ASP A 93 0.70 0.06 -21.16
N THR A 94 1.65 0.42 -20.28
CA THR A 94 1.73 0.01 -18.89
C THR A 94 2.15 1.21 -18.04
N PRO A 95 1.50 1.45 -16.89
CA PRO A 95 1.89 2.55 -16.00
C PRO A 95 3.26 2.24 -15.37
N PRO A 96 4.11 3.26 -15.13
CA PRO A 96 5.34 3.05 -14.39
C PRO A 96 5.04 2.74 -12.92
N VAL A 97 6.01 2.09 -12.26
CA VAL A 97 5.95 1.77 -10.84
C VAL A 97 6.98 2.60 -10.08
N LEU A 98 6.54 3.32 -9.05
CA LEU A 98 7.41 4.00 -8.08
C LEU A 98 7.43 3.22 -6.78
N ILE A 99 8.61 2.77 -6.35
CA ILE A 99 8.80 2.06 -5.08
C ILE A 99 9.39 3.03 -4.05
N LEU A 100 8.68 3.23 -2.95
CA LEU A 100 9.08 4.06 -1.82
C LEU A 100 9.44 3.16 -0.64
N ASP A 101 10.74 2.89 -0.48
CA ASP A 101 11.26 2.00 0.55
C ASP A 101 11.56 2.71 1.88
N HIS A 102 11.54 1.95 2.97
CA HIS A 102 11.75 2.40 4.34
C HIS A 102 10.85 3.58 4.77
N ILE A 103 9.59 3.60 4.30
CA ILE A 103 8.64 4.70 4.56
C ILE A 103 8.31 4.86 6.06
N SER A 104 8.59 3.85 6.87
CA SER A 104 8.49 3.88 8.34
C SER A 104 9.30 5.01 8.97
N LYS A 105 10.40 5.44 8.35
CA LYS A 105 11.18 6.60 8.82
C LYS A 105 10.43 7.91 8.58
N LEU A 106 9.82 8.06 7.40
CA LEU A 106 9.05 9.25 7.03
C LEU A 106 7.82 9.41 7.94
N SER A 107 7.16 8.30 8.29
CA SER A 107 5.97 8.35 9.13
C SER A 107 6.24 8.77 10.58
N LYS A 108 7.47 8.55 11.11
CA LYS A 108 7.84 8.96 12.48
C LYS A 108 8.03 10.47 12.58
N GLU A 109 8.54 11.08 11.53
CA GLU A 109 8.95 12.48 11.52
C GLU A 109 7.93 13.40 10.86
N ASN A 110 7.14 12.89 9.90
CA ASN A 110 6.16 13.68 9.16
C ASN A 110 4.96 12.84 8.67
N VAL A 111 3.99 12.61 9.57
CA VAL A 111 2.74 11.87 9.28
C VAL A 111 1.92 12.53 8.18
N LYS A 112 1.90 13.87 8.13
CA LYS A 112 1.13 14.63 7.13
C LYS A 112 1.63 14.36 5.71
N LEU A 113 2.95 14.37 5.50
CA LEU A 113 3.54 14.06 4.19
C LEU A 113 3.22 12.64 3.74
N LEU A 114 3.25 11.66 4.65
CA LEU A 114 2.88 10.30 4.30
C LEU A 114 1.41 10.20 3.88
N THR A 115 0.53 10.91 4.58
CA THR A 115 -0.90 10.99 4.21
C THR A 115 -1.05 11.60 2.81
N ASP A 116 -0.40 12.72 2.55
CA ASP A 116 -0.44 13.37 1.23
C ASP A 116 0.14 12.45 0.13
N LEU A 117 1.21 11.69 0.40
CA LEU A 117 1.76 10.69 -0.52
C LEU A 117 0.78 9.55 -0.82
N GLN A 118 0.03 9.09 0.19
CA GLN A 118 -0.97 8.03 0.04
C GLN A 118 -2.18 8.51 -0.75
N ASP A 119 -2.66 9.74 -0.49
CA ASP A 119 -3.74 10.36 -1.26
C ASP A 119 -3.35 10.49 -2.74
N ILE A 120 -2.10 10.92 -3.01
CA ILE A 120 -1.61 11.06 -4.39
C ILE A 120 -1.38 9.69 -5.05
N ALA A 121 -0.90 8.69 -4.31
CA ALA A 121 -0.79 7.33 -4.80
C ALA A 121 -2.15 6.78 -5.25
N LYS A 122 -3.22 7.10 -4.50
CA LYS A 122 -4.59 6.77 -4.87
C LYS A 122 -5.01 7.48 -6.16
N ASP A 123 -4.84 8.80 -6.24
CA ASP A 123 -5.20 9.56 -7.44
C ASP A 123 -4.47 9.02 -8.70
N PHE A 124 -3.21 8.62 -8.54
CA PHE A 124 -2.45 8.01 -9.63
C PHE A 124 -2.95 6.61 -10.02
N ALA A 125 -3.36 5.80 -9.05
CA ALA A 125 -3.93 4.48 -9.30
C ALA A 125 -5.31 4.59 -9.99
N ASP A 126 -6.18 5.48 -9.52
CA ASP A 126 -7.52 5.71 -10.09
C ASP A 126 -7.43 6.18 -11.54
N GLN A 127 -6.47 7.04 -11.85
CA GLN A 127 -6.20 7.50 -13.22
C GLN A 127 -5.39 6.47 -14.05
N SER A 128 -4.99 5.36 -13.43
CA SER A 128 -4.07 4.37 -13.98
C SER A 128 -2.81 5.03 -14.56
N SER A 129 -2.32 6.11 -13.95
CA SER A 129 -1.22 6.93 -14.48
C SER A 129 0.14 6.47 -13.95
N CYS A 130 0.19 6.00 -12.70
CA CYS A 130 1.39 5.48 -12.03
C CYS A 130 0.94 4.53 -10.89
N ILE A 131 1.72 3.49 -10.61
CA ILE A 131 1.51 2.62 -9.46
C ILE A 131 2.57 2.98 -8.41
N ILE A 132 2.15 3.37 -7.20
CA ILE A 132 3.08 3.65 -6.10
C ILE A 132 3.05 2.49 -5.10
N VAL A 133 4.20 1.91 -4.81
CA VAL A 133 4.38 0.83 -3.84
C VAL A 133 5.14 1.36 -2.63
N PHE A 134 4.52 1.30 -1.45
CA PHE A 134 5.17 1.66 -0.19
C PHE A 134 5.76 0.42 0.47
N VAL A 135 7.07 0.40 0.69
CA VAL A 135 7.77 -0.70 1.39
C VAL A 135 8.16 -0.23 2.80
N SER A 136 7.81 -1.03 3.80
CA SER A 136 8.06 -0.76 5.22
C SER A 136 8.66 -1.99 5.88
N SER A 137 9.74 -1.79 6.64
CA SER A 137 10.46 -2.85 7.37
C SER A 137 9.97 -3.07 8.80
N GLU A 138 9.11 -2.19 9.32
CA GLU A 138 8.44 -2.41 10.61
C GLU A 138 7.05 -3.00 10.34
N GLY A 139 6.69 -4.08 11.05
CA GLY A 139 5.42 -4.83 10.91
C GLY A 139 4.19 -3.92 11.02
N ALA A 140 3.80 -3.32 9.90
CA ALA A 140 3.00 -2.09 9.82
C ALA A 140 1.50 -2.28 10.04
N VAL A 141 1.08 -3.29 10.81
CA VAL A 141 -0.33 -3.44 11.20
C VAL A 141 -0.74 -2.33 12.18
N PRO A 142 0.05 -1.95 13.21
CA PRO A 142 -0.32 -0.84 14.09
C PRO A 142 -0.25 0.54 13.43
N ARG A 143 0.63 0.72 12.42
CA ARG A 143 0.79 2.01 11.73
C ARG A 143 -0.27 2.30 10.69
N MET A 144 -0.67 1.29 9.91
CA MET A 144 -1.82 1.42 9.01
C MET A 144 -3.11 1.62 9.81
N MET A 145 -3.24 0.96 10.98
CA MET A 145 -4.36 1.17 11.90
C MET A 145 -4.39 2.59 12.49
N MET A 146 -3.24 3.12 12.90
CA MET A 146 -3.15 4.50 13.40
C MET A 146 -3.41 5.54 12.29
N GLN A 147 -2.95 5.28 11.06
CA GLN A 147 -3.24 6.13 9.90
C GLN A 147 -4.71 6.08 9.49
N ALA A 148 -5.32 4.91 9.48
CA ALA A 148 -6.75 4.75 9.27
C ALA A 148 -7.54 5.51 10.34
N PHE A 149 -7.19 5.37 11.61
CA PHE A 149 -7.85 6.09 12.70
C PHE A 149 -7.71 7.60 12.56
N THR A 150 -6.50 8.11 12.32
CA THR A 150 -6.27 9.54 12.07
C THR A 150 -7.04 10.04 10.86
N TYR A 151 -7.10 9.27 9.77
CA TYR A 151 -7.89 9.61 8.60
C TYR A 151 -9.39 9.69 8.94
N LEU A 152 -9.95 8.67 9.59
CA LEU A 152 -11.37 8.63 9.94
C LEU A 152 -11.77 9.74 10.91
N ASN A 153 -11.04 9.88 12.01
CA ASN A 153 -11.38 10.82 13.08
C ASN A 153 -11.04 12.27 12.68
N SER A 154 -9.81 12.52 12.20
CA SER A 154 -9.34 13.88 11.96
C SER A 154 -9.71 14.45 10.59
N LYS A 155 -9.91 13.63 9.56
CA LYS A 155 -10.28 14.12 8.21
C LYS A 155 -11.77 13.98 7.91
N LEU A 156 -12.38 12.87 8.30
CA LEU A 156 -13.79 12.59 8.01
C LEU A 156 -14.73 12.96 9.16
N GLY A 157 -14.19 13.35 10.33
CA GLY A 157 -14.99 13.79 11.48
C GLY A 157 -15.79 12.67 12.13
N ILE A 158 -15.42 11.41 11.90
CA ILE A 158 -16.11 10.24 12.43
C ILE A 158 -15.78 10.08 13.92
N GLU A 159 -16.82 9.82 14.74
CA GLU A 159 -16.65 9.52 16.16
C GLU A 159 -15.62 8.40 16.36
N GLU A 160 -14.69 8.60 17.31
CA GLU A 160 -13.62 7.65 17.63
C GLU A 160 -14.11 6.21 17.81
N LYS A 161 -15.24 6.03 18.50
CA LYS A 161 -15.84 4.70 18.71
C LYS A 161 -16.19 4.03 17.38
N VAL A 162 -16.87 4.75 16.50
CA VAL A 162 -17.29 4.26 15.18
C VAL A 162 -16.10 4.03 14.26
N ALA A 163 -15.10 4.92 14.30
CA ALA A 163 -13.85 4.76 13.55
C ALA A 163 -13.12 3.46 13.94
N ASN A 164 -13.03 3.18 15.24
CA ASN A 164 -12.43 1.94 15.73
C ASN A 164 -13.22 0.70 15.28
N GLN A 165 -14.55 0.75 15.30
CA GLN A 165 -15.40 -0.35 14.83
C GLN A 165 -15.20 -0.63 13.32
N LEU A 166 -15.15 0.42 12.50
CA LEU A 166 -14.89 0.29 11.06
C LEU A 166 -13.51 -0.30 10.77
N ILE A 167 -12.48 0.13 11.49
CA ILE A 167 -11.12 -0.40 11.35
C ILE A 167 -11.05 -1.88 11.76
N GLN A 168 -11.76 -2.28 12.80
CA GLN A 168 -11.82 -3.69 13.22
C GLN A 168 -12.52 -4.57 12.17
N LEU A 169 -13.55 -4.03 11.51
CA LEU A 169 -14.31 -4.73 10.47
C LEU A 169 -13.55 -4.80 9.14
N LEU A 170 -13.01 -3.69 8.67
CA LEU A 170 -12.47 -3.53 7.31
C LEU A 170 -10.95 -3.64 7.24
N GLY A 171 -10.27 -3.49 8.39
CA GLY A 171 -8.83 -3.37 8.47
C GLY A 171 -8.36 -2.00 7.96
N GLY A 172 -7.18 -1.98 7.33
CA GLY A 172 -6.55 -0.77 6.81
C GLY A 172 -6.91 -0.42 5.35
N ARG A 173 -8.00 -0.96 4.79
CA ARG A 173 -8.40 -0.67 3.41
C ARG A 173 -9.00 0.73 3.31
N ILE A 174 -8.18 1.73 3.01
CA ILE A 174 -8.59 3.14 2.97
C ILE A 174 -9.77 3.37 2.01
N HIS A 175 -9.80 2.70 0.86
CA HIS A 175 -10.93 2.82 -0.08
C HIS A 175 -12.25 2.37 0.55
N ASP A 176 -12.28 1.19 1.16
CA ASP A 176 -13.46 0.67 1.85
C ASP A 176 -13.83 1.56 3.03
N LEU A 177 -12.84 1.92 3.86
CA LEU A 177 -13.03 2.82 4.99
C LEU A 177 -13.68 4.14 4.56
N LYS A 178 -13.18 4.77 3.50
CA LYS A 178 -13.78 6.00 2.96
C LYS A 178 -15.22 5.75 2.49
N THR A 179 -15.43 4.72 1.67
CA THR A 179 -16.74 4.40 1.08
C THR A 179 -17.79 4.20 2.16
N TYR A 180 -17.47 3.42 3.20
CA TYR A 180 -18.41 3.13 4.28
C TYR A 180 -18.53 4.30 5.28
N CYS A 181 -17.52 5.15 5.42
CA CYS A 181 -17.66 6.39 6.18
C CYS A 181 -18.57 7.41 5.49
N ASP A 182 -18.53 7.50 4.17
CA ASP A 182 -19.44 8.37 3.42
C ASP A 182 -20.90 7.96 3.67
N MET A 183 -21.18 6.65 3.85
CA MET A 183 -22.50 6.15 4.27
C MET A 183 -22.89 6.62 5.68
N ILE A 184 -21.97 6.55 6.64
CA ILE A 184 -22.23 7.02 8.00
C ILE A 184 -22.50 8.54 8.02
N ASN A 185 -21.75 9.30 7.22
CA ASN A 185 -21.91 10.74 7.12
C ASN A 185 -23.27 11.17 6.52
N VAL A 186 -23.92 10.31 5.73
CA VAL A 186 -25.29 10.57 5.22
C VAL A 186 -26.39 10.04 6.14
N GLY A 187 -26.03 9.47 7.30
CA GLY A 187 -26.95 9.09 8.37
C GLY A 187 -27.08 7.59 8.64
N GLU A 188 -26.37 6.73 7.91
CA GLU A 188 -26.37 5.29 8.16
C GLU A 188 -25.68 4.95 9.49
N THR A 189 -26.18 3.94 10.19
CA THR A 189 -25.54 3.44 11.41
C THR A 189 -24.37 2.51 11.07
N PHE A 190 -23.44 2.34 12.02
CA PHE A 190 -22.38 1.33 11.89
C PHE A 190 -22.95 -0.07 11.66
N GLU A 191 -24.07 -0.43 12.29
CA GLU A 191 -24.66 -1.76 12.15
C GLU A 191 -25.26 -2.00 10.75
N GLU A 192 -25.86 -0.97 10.13
CA GLU A 192 -26.31 -1.02 8.73
C GLU A 192 -25.14 -1.20 7.77
N VAL A 193 -24.08 -0.40 7.94
CA VAL A 193 -22.84 -0.53 7.18
C VAL A 193 -22.23 -1.92 7.35
N ARG A 194 -22.16 -2.42 8.58
CA ARG A 194 -21.64 -3.75 8.90
C ARG A 194 -22.43 -4.84 8.18
N LYS A 195 -23.75 -4.75 8.18
CA LYS A 195 -24.63 -5.68 7.47
C LYS A 195 -24.36 -5.67 5.96
N ILE A 196 -24.16 -4.49 5.36
CA ILE A 196 -23.84 -4.36 3.93
C ILE A 196 -22.49 -5.02 3.61
N VAL A 197 -21.46 -4.72 4.40
CA VAL A 197 -20.11 -5.31 4.25
C VAL A 197 -20.19 -6.84 4.31
N LEU A 198 -20.84 -7.39 5.34
CA LEU A 198 -20.93 -8.84 5.51
C LEU A 198 -21.85 -9.49 4.48
N SER A 199 -22.85 -8.77 3.96
CA SER A 199 -23.68 -9.26 2.85
C SER A 199 -22.86 -9.41 1.57
N THR A 200 -21.97 -8.45 1.26
CA THR A 200 -21.05 -8.55 0.12
C THR A 200 -20.08 -9.72 0.29
N VAL A 201 -19.55 -9.92 1.49
CA VAL A 201 -18.71 -11.08 1.79
C VAL A 201 -19.51 -12.37 1.59
N ASN A 202 -20.73 -12.47 2.13
CA ASN A 202 -21.58 -13.65 1.97
C ASN A 202 -21.85 -13.98 0.48
N GLN A 203 -22.05 -12.97 -0.36
CA GLN A 203 -22.19 -13.16 -1.81
C GLN A 203 -20.93 -13.77 -2.44
N ASN A 204 -19.73 -13.34 -2.01
CA ASN A 204 -18.47 -13.95 -2.47
C ASN A 204 -18.37 -15.44 -2.07
N PHE A 205 -18.86 -15.82 -0.89
CA PHE A 205 -18.91 -17.22 -0.47
C PHE A 205 -19.88 -18.06 -1.34
N HIS A 206 -21.05 -17.53 -1.66
CA HIS A 206 -21.98 -18.18 -2.59
C HIS A 206 -21.38 -18.30 -4.01
N GLN A 207 -20.66 -17.27 -4.49
CA GLN A 207 -19.93 -17.34 -5.76
C GLN A 207 -18.84 -18.42 -5.74
N ALA A 208 -18.20 -18.62 -4.58
CA ALA A 208 -17.24 -19.68 -4.36
C ALA A 208 -17.89 -21.07 -4.13
N GLN A 209 -19.23 -21.14 -4.02
CA GLN A 209 -20.00 -22.32 -3.65
C GLN A 209 -19.59 -22.90 -2.29
N MET A 210 -19.26 -22.05 -1.32
CA MET A 210 -18.68 -22.46 -0.03
C MET A 210 -19.69 -22.48 1.14
N MET A 211 -20.94 -22.08 0.93
CA MET A 211 -21.97 -22.06 1.98
C MET A 211 -22.55 -23.46 2.21
N GLU A 212 -23.16 -23.70 3.38
CA GLU A 212 -23.75 -25.01 3.70
C GLU A 212 -24.70 -25.51 2.60
N GLY A 213 -24.44 -26.72 2.09
CA GLY A 213 -25.21 -27.34 1.00
C GLY A 213 -24.67 -27.08 -0.41
N GLU A 214 -23.66 -26.22 -0.57
CA GLU A 214 -23.03 -25.93 -1.86
C GLU A 214 -21.81 -26.84 -2.16
N ASP A 215 -21.45 -26.94 -3.44
CA ASP A 215 -20.50 -27.93 -3.96
C ASP A 215 -19.11 -27.86 -3.30
N ASN A 216 -18.61 -26.65 -3.04
CA ASN A 216 -17.29 -26.41 -2.46
C ASN A 216 -17.33 -26.23 -0.92
N HIS A 217 -18.47 -26.43 -0.26
CA HIS A 217 -18.61 -26.20 1.18
C HIS A 217 -17.59 -26.99 2.01
N VAL A 218 -17.49 -28.31 1.76
CA VAL A 218 -16.64 -29.20 2.56
C VAL A 218 -15.16 -28.83 2.41
N ILE A 219 -14.71 -28.63 1.17
CA ILE A 219 -13.31 -28.26 0.91
C ILE A 219 -13.01 -26.83 1.38
N GLY A 220 -13.94 -25.91 1.17
CA GLY A 220 -13.85 -24.53 1.60
C GLY A 220 -13.73 -24.42 3.11
N LYS A 221 -14.53 -25.18 3.85
CA LYS A 221 -14.45 -25.26 5.31
C LYS A 221 -13.08 -25.72 5.80
N VAL A 222 -12.49 -26.74 5.18
CA VAL A 222 -11.14 -27.22 5.55
C VAL A 222 -10.10 -26.11 5.34
N ILE A 223 -10.15 -25.40 4.22
CA ILE A 223 -9.23 -24.29 3.93
C ILE A 223 -9.40 -23.15 4.95
N ILE A 224 -10.65 -22.76 5.24
CA ILE A 224 -10.95 -21.71 6.20
C ILE A 224 -10.43 -22.08 7.58
N GLN A 225 -10.67 -23.30 8.04
CA GLN A 225 -10.19 -23.78 9.34
C GLN A 225 -8.66 -23.72 9.43
N GLU A 226 -7.96 -24.11 8.36
CA GLU A 226 -6.50 -24.03 8.30
C GLU A 226 -6.00 -22.57 8.30
N LEU A 227 -6.70 -21.66 7.60
CA LEU A 227 -6.41 -20.22 7.63
C LEU A 227 -6.70 -19.58 8.99
N VAL A 228 -7.80 -19.95 9.65
CA VAL A 228 -8.14 -19.44 11.00
C VAL A 228 -7.07 -19.87 12.01
N LYS A 229 -6.56 -21.10 11.88
CA LYS A 229 -5.52 -21.65 12.77
C LYS A 229 -4.15 -21.03 12.53
N ASN A 230 -3.74 -20.88 11.27
CA ASN A 230 -2.36 -20.55 10.92
C ASN A 230 -2.17 -19.13 10.35
N ASN A 231 -3.25 -18.38 10.15
CA ASN A 231 -3.36 -17.10 9.44
C ASN A 231 -2.95 -17.13 7.95
N LYS A 232 -2.25 -18.16 7.50
CA LYS A 232 -1.72 -18.31 6.15
C LYS A 232 -1.57 -19.77 5.77
N ILE A 233 -1.68 -20.05 4.47
CA ILE A 233 -1.41 -21.36 3.88
C ILE A 233 -0.41 -21.17 2.74
N HIS A 234 0.61 -22.02 2.65
CA HIS A 234 1.49 -22.01 1.48
C HIS A 234 0.73 -22.54 0.25
N PHE A 235 0.94 -21.96 -0.93
CA PHE A 235 0.20 -22.30 -2.15
C PHE A 235 0.23 -23.79 -2.47
N ASP A 236 1.39 -24.45 -2.30
CA ASP A 236 1.48 -25.90 -2.53
C ASP A 236 0.63 -26.73 -1.56
N ALA A 237 0.46 -26.27 -0.32
CA ALA A 237 -0.44 -26.91 0.65
C ALA A 237 -1.91 -26.66 0.29
N PHE A 238 -2.24 -25.44 -0.15
CA PHE A 238 -3.57 -25.09 -0.65
C PHE A 238 -3.99 -25.97 -1.84
N ILE A 239 -3.13 -26.11 -2.85
CA ILE A 239 -3.37 -26.99 -4.00
C ILE A 239 -3.53 -28.46 -3.57
N LYS A 240 -2.72 -28.93 -2.62
CA LYS A 240 -2.83 -30.30 -2.08
C LYS A 240 -4.16 -30.55 -1.35
N LEU A 241 -4.64 -29.57 -0.58
CA LEU A 241 -5.92 -29.67 0.13
C LEU A 241 -7.08 -29.83 -0.87
N ILE A 242 -7.08 -29.03 -1.93
CA ILE A 242 -8.16 -29.02 -2.93
C ILE A 242 -8.07 -30.23 -3.86
N ASN A 243 -6.85 -30.64 -4.21
CA ASN A 243 -6.56 -31.73 -5.15
C ASN A 243 -7.31 -31.61 -6.50
N ASN A 244 -7.66 -30.38 -6.89
CA ASN A 244 -8.33 -30.05 -8.13
C ASN A 244 -7.96 -28.62 -8.54
N LYS A 245 -7.20 -28.49 -9.64
CA LYS A 245 -6.71 -27.20 -10.10
C LYS A 245 -7.84 -26.25 -10.51
N ARG A 246 -8.91 -26.76 -11.14
CA ARG A 246 -10.02 -25.93 -11.59
C ARG A 246 -10.74 -25.28 -10.41
N ILE A 247 -11.04 -26.08 -9.38
CA ILE A 247 -11.65 -25.58 -8.13
C ILE A 247 -10.71 -24.58 -7.44
N ALA A 248 -9.39 -24.85 -7.43
CA ALA A 248 -8.44 -23.90 -6.86
C ALA A 248 -8.45 -22.54 -7.57
N ASP A 249 -8.50 -22.52 -8.90
CA ASP A 249 -8.58 -21.29 -9.68
C ASP A 249 -9.92 -20.57 -9.44
N GLU A 250 -11.05 -21.31 -9.39
CA GLU A 250 -12.39 -20.77 -9.07
C GLU A 250 -12.42 -20.11 -7.69
N LEU A 251 -11.89 -20.77 -6.65
CA LEU A 251 -11.86 -20.25 -5.28
C LEU A 251 -11.00 -18.98 -5.13
N LEU A 252 -9.92 -18.86 -5.91
CA LEU A 252 -9.08 -17.66 -5.92
C LEU A 252 -9.74 -16.49 -6.67
N GLN A 253 -10.60 -16.77 -7.64
CA GLN A 253 -11.34 -15.74 -8.39
C GLN A 253 -12.56 -15.21 -7.64
N ALA A 254 -13.12 -16.00 -6.71
CA ALA A 254 -14.34 -15.66 -5.98
C ALA A 254 -14.17 -14.62 -4.85
N ASN A 255 -13.04 -13.92 -4.76
CA ASN A 255 -12.79 -12.87 -3.75
C ASN A 255 -12.94 -13.31 -2.28
N VAL A 256 -12.82 -14.60 -1.99
CA VAL A 256 -12.77 -15.13 -0.61
C VAL A 256 -11.33 -15.22 -0.11
N PHE A 257 -10.41 -15.62 -0.99
CA PHE A 257 -9.00 -15.79 -0.69
C PHE A 257 -8.13 -14.82 -1.50
N SER A 258 -6.98 -14.44 -0.93
CA SER A 258 -5.94 -13.68 -1.61
C SER A 258 -4.72 -14.55 -1.82
N TYR A 259 -4.11 -14.47 -3.00
CA TYR A 259 -2.83 -15.11 -3.32
C TYR A 259 -1.73 -14.08 -3.52
N ASN A 260 -0.65 -14.19 -2.74
CA ASN A 260 0.59 -13.45 -2.97
C ASN A 260 1.55 -14.33 -3.79
N PRO A 261 1.85 -13.97 -5.05
CA PRO A 261 2.71 -14.77 -5.92
C PRO A 261 4.19 -14.77 -5.51
N GLU A 262 4.68 -13.68 -4.90
CA GLU A 262 6.10 -13.56 -4.50
C GLU A 262 6.44 -14.53 -3.37
N CYS A 263 5.60 -14.56 -2.34
CA CYS A 263 5.81 -15.41 -1.17
C CYS A 263 5.07 -16.75 -1.28
N ARG A 264 4.29 -16.95 -2.34
CA ARG A 264 3.43 -18.12 -2.57
C ARG A 264 2.52 -18.42 -1.38
N ILE A 265 1.90 -17.38 -0.80
CA ILE A 265 1.06 -17.47 0.38
C ILE A 265 -0.40 -17.16 0.03
N ILE A 266 -1.30 -17.95 0.59
CA ILE A 266 -2.75 -17.74 0.62
C ILE A 266 -3.15 -17.16 1.98
N THR A 267 -3.98 -16.13 1.96
CA THR A 267 -4.66 -15.55 3.13
C THR A 267 -6.14 -15.34 2.83
N PHE A 268 -6.92 -14.88 3.83
CA PHE A 268 -8.22 -14.29 3.53
C PHE A 268 -8.07 -13.08 2.61
N GLN A 269 -9.06 -12.86 1.75
CA GLN A 269 -9.11 -11.69 0.89
C GLN A 269 -9.16 -10.43 1.74
N SER A 270 -9.97 -10.41 2.82
CA SER A 270 -10.13 -9.21 3.63
C SER A 270 -10.31 -9.47 5.13
N ARG A 271 -10.18 -8.41 5.94
CA ARG A 271 -10.53 -8.47 7.36
C ARG A 271 -12.02 -8.76 7.56
N ALA A 272 -12.88 -8.20 6.71
CA ALA A 272 -14.30 -8.48 6.72
C ALA A 272 -14.60 -9.96 6.44
N THR A 273 -13.85 -10.58 5.52
CA THR A 273 -13.90 -12.04 5.28
C THR A 273 -13.54 -12.82 6.54
N GLU A 274 -12.48 -12.43 7.24
CA GLU A 274 -12.08 -13.07 8.49
C GLU A 274 -13.12 -12.91 9.61
N VAL A 275 -13.73 -11.72 9.73
CA VAL A 275 -14.82 -11.46 10.68
C VAL A 275 -16.03 -12.34 10.35
N PHE A 276 -16.43 -12.39 9.08
CA PHE A 276 -17.54 -13.21 8.62
C PHE A 276 -17.36 -14.69 8.98
N VAL A 277 -16.20 -15.30 8.68
CA VAL A 277 -15.99 -16.73 8.95
C VAL A 277 -15.90 -17.04 10.46
N ARG A 278 -15.39 -16.11 11.27
CA ARG A 278 -15.33 -16.28 12.73
C ARG A 278 -16.71 -16.23 13.38
N GLU A 279 -17.65 -15.52 12.77
CA GLU A 279 -19.03 -15.39 13.25
C GLU A 279 -19.98 -16.43 12.66
N SER A 280 -19.55 -17.12 11.60
CA SER A 280 -20.36 -18.12 10.89
C SER A 280 -20.20 -19.50 11.54
N PRO A 281 -21.27 -20.08 12.12
CA PRO A 281 -21.21 -21.38 12.79
C PRO A 281 -20.78 -22.52 11.86
N GLU A 282 -21.13 -22.43 10.57
CA GLU A 282 -20.84 -23.44 9.56
C GLU A 282 -19.34 -23.66 9.33
N PHE A 283 -18.49 -22.65 9.57
CA PHE A 283 -17.03 -22.74 9.43
C PHE A 283 -16.28 -23.00 10.74
N SER A 284 -16.99 -23.14 11.85
CA SER A 284 -16.38 -23.38 13.17
C SER A 284 -15.59 -24.69 13.21
N LEU A 285 -14.48 -24.69 13.96
CA LEU A 285 -13.73 -25.90 14.32
C LEU A 285 -14.63 -26.73 15.24
N LYS A 286 -15.05 -27.91 14.78
CA LYS A 286 -15.66 -28.92 15.66
C LYS A 286 -14.56 -29.69 16.37
#